data_AF-A0AAD0YZ88-F1
#
_entry.id   AF-A0AAD0YZ88-F1
#
_cell.length_a   1.000
_cell.length_b   1.000
_cell.length_c   1.000
_cell.angle_alpha   90.00
_cell.angle_beta   90.00
_cell.angle_gamma   90.00
#
_symmetry.space_group_name_H-M   'P 1'
#
loop_
_entity.id
_entity.type
_entity.pdbx_description
1 polymer ?
#
loop_
_entity_poly.entity_id
_entity_poly.type
_entity_poly.pdbx_seq_one_letter_code
_entity_poly.pdbx_strand_id
1 'polypeptide(L)'
;MIIQDLLNAGVCFAIVQSNSFLTKAKIMLNHEFEIIALEQDRENMIERFTRNEGFHIPDSQKNPKGIISYLLDLREIGEFQKLKEQHFTKVIDDKNGRVWEITGHSFKEYRKLSKRKVLRSVS
;
A
#
# COMPACT_ATOMS: atom_id res chain seq x y z
N MET A 1 6.96 -14.16 4.75
CA MET A 1 7.57 -12.88 4.29
C MET A 1 6.40 -12.01 3.88
N ILE A 2 6.38 -10.73 4.26
CA ILE A 2 5.11 -10.01 4.36
C ILE A 2 4.31 -9.96 3.05
N ILE A 3 4.96 -9.77 1.90
CA ILE A 3 4.27 -9.66 0.61
C ILE A 3 3.69 -11.01 0.20
N GLN A 4 4.46 -12.08 0.34
CA GLN A 4 4.01 -13.44 0.07
C GLN A 4 2.86 -13.84 0.99
N ASP A 5 2.94 -13.47 2.27
CA ASP A 5 1.92 -13.79 3.26
C ASP A 5 0.58 -13.08 2.90
N LEU A 6 0.64 -11.82 2.47
CA LEU A 6 -0.54 -11.07 2.00
C LEU A 6 -1.12 -11.65 0.70
N LEU A 7 -0.28 -12.06 -0.25
CA LEU A 7 -0.73 -12.70 -1.49
C LEU A 7 -1.44 -14.03 -1.19
N ASN A 8 -0.88 -14.85 -0.29
CA ASN A 8 -1.45 -16.13 0.12
C ASN A 8 -2.77 -15.96 0.88
N ALA A 9 -2.91 -14.89 1.67
CA ALA A 9 -4.14 -14.54 2.37
C ALA A 9 -5.23 -13.96 1.46
N GLY A 10 -4.94 -13.74 0.16
CA GLY A 10 -5.89 -13.15 -0.78
C GLY A 10 -6.20 -11.68 -0.50
N VAL A 11 -5.32 -10.99 0.24
CA VAL A 11 -5.48 -9.57 0.56
C VAL A 11 -5.22 -8.74 -0.70
N CYS A 12 -6.13 -7.82 -1.01
CA CYS A 12 -5.93 -6.88 -2.11
C CYS A 12 -5.15 -5.65 -1.59
N PHE A 13 -3.94 -5.45 -2.11
CA PHE A 13 -3.07 -4.33 -1.76
C PHE A 13 -2.35 -3.77 -2.98
N ALA A 14 -1.75 -2.59 -2.81
CA ALA A 14 -0.84 -2.00 -3.77
C ALA A 14 0.48 -1.62 -3.08
N ILE A 15 1.55 -1.56 -3.87
CA ILE A 15 2.86 -1.09 -3.41
C ILE A 15 3.12 0.27 -4.05
N VAL A 16 3.50 1.25 -3.24
CA VAL A 16 3.80 2.61 -3.64
C VAL A 16 5.29 2.85 -3.40
N GLN A 17 5.99 3.38 -4.40
CA GLN A 17 7.34 3.92 -4.27
C GLN A 17 7.25 5.44 -4.38
N SER A 18 7.64 6.15 -3.33
CA SER A 18 7.69 7.61 -3.33
C SER A 18 9.07 8.12 -3.75
N ASN A 19 9.10 9.01 -4.75
CA ASN A 19 10.29 9.74 -5.17
C ASN A 19 10.27 11.15 -4.52
N SER A 20 10.32 11.22 -3.19
CA SER A 20 10.37 12.50 -2.47
C SER A 20 11.80 13.07 -2.49
N PHE A 21 11.97 14.28 -3.03
CA PHE A 21 13.26 15.00 -3.15
C PHE A 21 13.73 15.70 -1.86
N LEU A 22 13.00 15.59 -0.74
CA LEU A 22 13.03 16.64 0.30
C LEU A 22 14.11 16.53 1.40
N THR A 23 15.19 15.76 1.26
CA THR A 23 16.44 15.98 2.05
C THR A 23 17.59 15.07 1.60
N LYS A 24 18.85 15.55 1.67
CA LYS A 24 20.06 14.73 1.40
C LYS A 24 20.11 13.40 2.17
N ALA A 25 19.52 13.34 3.37
CA ALA A 25 19.40 12.11 4.15
C ALA A 25 18.39 11.10 3.55
N LYS A 26 17.27 11.58 2.97
CA LYS A 26 16.28 10.75 2.26
C LYS A 26 16.80 10.23 0.92
N ILE A 27 17.70 10.97 0.27
CA ILE A 27 18.38 10.55 -0.96
C ILE A 27 19.34 9.38 -0.69
N MET A 28 19.95 9.32 0.50
CA MET A 28 20.84 8.21 0.89
C MET A 28 20.10 6.94 1.35
N LEU A 29 18.80 7.02 1.65
CA LEU A 29 18.04 5.93 2.27
C LEU A 29 17.17 5.10 1.31
N ASN A 30 17.23 5.35 0.00
CA ASN A 30 16.42 4.67 -1.03
C ASN A 30 14.91 4.84 -0.83
N HIS A 31 14.28 5.48 -1.81
CA HIS A 31 12.87 5.36 -2.20
C HIS A 31 11.96 4.65 -1.18
N GLU A 32 11.21 5.43 -0.39
CA GLU A 32 10.23 4.90 0.57
C GLU A 32 9.22 4.02 -0.18
N PHE A 33 9.30 2.69 0.03
CA PHE A 33 8.32 1.73 -0.44
C PHE A 33 7.29 1.50 0.67
N GLU A 34 6.02 1.55 0.30
CA GLU A 34 4.91 1.40 1.23
C GLU A 34 3.88 0.42 0.65
N ILE A 35 3.40 -0.51 1.46
CA ILE A 35 2.19 -1.29 1.15
C ILE A 35 0.98 -0.47 1.60
N ILE A 36 0.02 -0.29 0.70
CA ILE A 36 -1.30 0.26 1.02
C ILE A 36 -2.35 -0.82 0.85
N ALA A 37 -3.26 -0.91 1.81
CA ALA A 37 -4.36 -1.86 1.77
C ALA A 37 -5.64 -1.29 2.38
N LEU A 38 -6.76 -1.98 2.17
CA LEU A 38 -8.02 -1.58 2.78
C LEU A 38 -8.07 -2.04 4.24
N GLU A 39 -8.60 -1.17 5.08
CA GLU A 39 -8.75 -1.49 6.49
C GLU A 39 -9.68 -2.68 6.76
N GLN A 40 -10.69 -2.90 5.93
CA GLN A 40 -11.59 -4.04 6.10
C GLN A 40 -10.85 -5.39 6.06
N ASP A 41 -9.67 -5.44 5.44
CA ASP A 41 -8.85 -6.64 5.33
C ASP A 41 -7.86 -6.76 6.49
N ARG A 42 -7.93 -5.86 7.50
CA ARG A 42 -7.00 -5.78 8.63
C ARG A 42 -6.95 -7.07 9.46
N GLU A 43 -8.05 -7.81 9.57
CA GLU A 43 -8.09 -9.09 10.28
C GLU A 43 -7.18 -10.15 9.63
N ASN A 44 -6.94 -10.01 8.32
CA ASN A 44 -6.05 -10.89 7.54
C ASN A 44 -4.62 -10.31 7.41
N MET A 45 -4.31 -9.23 8.13
CA MET A 45 -3.01 -8.57 8.08
C MET A 45 -2.24 -8.71 9.40
N ILE A 46 -0.92 -8.63 9.28
CA ILE A 46 0.00 -8.59 10.43
C ILE A 46 -0.20 -7.24 11.16
N GLU A 47 -0.04 -7.20 12.48
CA GLU A 47 -0.21 -6.01 13.36
C GLU A 47 0.65 -4.77 12.98
N ARG A 48 1.49 -4.88 11.94
CA ARG A 48 2.38 -3.82 11.46
C ARG A 48 1.68 -2.73 10.65
N PHE A 49 0.47 -2.98 10.15
CA PHE A 49 -0.28 -1.98 9.40
C PHE A 49 -0.89 -0.92 10.32
N THR A 50 -0.64 0.35 10.00
CA THR A 50 -1.13 1.46 10.81
C THR A 50 -2.05 2.36 9.99
N ARG A 51 -2.98 3.00 10.70
CA ARG A 51 -3.63 4.21 10.19
C ARG A 51 -2.71 5.37 10.57
N ASN A 52 -2.14 6.08 9.60
CA ASN A 52 -1.47 7.36 9.86
C ASN A 52 -2.52 8.41 10.26
N GLU A 53 -3.02 8.33 11.50
CA GLU A 53 -4.10 9.14 12.08
C GLU A 53 -3.63 10.01 13.26
N GLY A 54 -2.33 10.15 13.48
CA GLY A 54 -1.78 10.94 14.60
C GLY A 54 -2.28 12.40 14.61
N PHE A 55 -2.62 12.91 15.81
CA PHE A 55 -3.13 14.28 16.01
C PHE A 55 -2.22 15.38 15.46
N HIS A 56 -0.91 15.13 15.38
CA HIS A 56 0.10 16.07 14.90
C HIS A 56 0.46 15.91 13.42
N ILE A 57 -0.17 14.97 12.70
CA ILE A 57 0.08 14.75 11.27
C ILE A 57 -0.83 15.70 10.47
N PRO A 58 -0.31 16.49 9.52
CA PRO A 58 -1.13 17.29 8.61
C PRO A 58 -2.12 16.40 7.85
N ASP A 59 -3.35 16.88 7.60
CA ASP A 59 -4.38 16.07 6.92
C ASP A 59 -3.96 15.59 5.52
N SER A 60 -3.10 16.34 4.83
CA SER A 60 -2.51 15.95 3.55
C SER A 60 -1.53 14.78 3.63
N GLN A 61 -1.06 14.44 4.83
CA GLN A 61 -0.13 13.34 5.12
C GLN A 61 -0.82 12.18 5.85
N LYS A 62 -2.10 12.31 6.20
CA LYS A 62 -2.88 11.23 6.78
C LYS A 62 -3.31 10.25 5.71
N ASN A 63 -3.41 8.98 6.10
CA ASN A 63 -4.02 7.99 5.22
C ASN A 63 -5.49 8.36 5.00
N PRO A 64 -6.00 8.24 3.76
CA PRO A 64 -7.42 8.40 3.52
C PRO A 64 -8.22 7.42 4.38
N LYS A 65 -9.40 7.83 4.85
CA LYS A 65 -10.29 6.95 5.64
C LYS A 65 -10.48 5.58 4.97
N GLY A 66 -10.33 4.52 5.76
CA GLY A 66 -10.42 3.12 5.33
C GLY A 66 -9.18 2.58 4.60
N ILE A 67 -8.07 3.32 4.59
CA ILE A 67 -6.77 2.88 4.08
C ILE A 67 -5.80 2.75 5.26
N ILE A 68 -5.11 1.63 5.29
CA ILE A 68 -3.99 1.35 6.19
C ILE A 68 -2.73 1.16 5.38
N SER A 69 -1.58 1.45 5.98
CA SER A 69 -0.32 1.35 5.29
C SER A 69 0.80 0.82 6.17
N TYR A 70 1.85 0.34 5.51
CA TYR A 70 3.04 -0.22 6.14
C TYR A 70 4.28 0.09 5.28
N LEU A 71 5.28 0.72 5.90
CA LEU A 71 6.55 1.01 5.25
C LEU A 71 7.43 -0.24 5.21
N LEU A 72 7.95 -0.56 4.02
CA LEU A 72 8.80 -1.72 3.81
C LEU A 72 10.23 -1.47 4.28
N ASP A 73 10.81 -2.45 4.97
CA ASP A 73 12.24 -2.51 5.24
C ASP A 73 13.05 -3.01 4.03
N LEU A 74 14.38 -2.99 4.12
CA LEU A 74 15.26 -3.42 3.02
C LEU A 74 15.05 -4.90 2.61
N ARG A 75 14.71 -5.78 3.55
CA ARG A 75 14.47 -7.20 3.26
C ARG A 75 13.15 -7.39 2.54
N GLU A 76 12.13 -6.65 2.95
CA GLU A 76 10.80 -6.65 2.33
C GLU A 76 10.81 -5.96 0.96
N ILE A 77 11.63 -4.93 0.77
CA ILE A 77 11.91 -4.39 -0.57
C ILE A 77 12.58 -5.46 -1.44
N GLY A 78 13.55 -6.21 -0.89
CA GLY A 78 14.17 -7.34 -1.58
C GLY A 78 13.16 -8.44 -1.94
N GLU A 79 12.15 -8.66 -1.11
CA GLU A 79 11.01 -9.53 -1.41
C GLU A 79 10.22 -9.03 -2.61
N PHE A 80 9.82 -7.76 -2.55
CA PHE A 80 9.04 -7.12 -3.59
C PHE A 80 9.76 -7.24 -4.94
N GLN A 81 11.05 -6.92 -4.98
CA GLN A 81 11.84 -6.95 -6.21
C GLN A 81 11.90 -8.35 -6.84
N LYS A 82 11.81 -9.43 -6.05
CA LYS A 82 11.76 -10.81 -6.54
C LYS A 82 10.37 -11.18 -7.10
N LEU A 83 9.31 -10.69 -6.45
CA LEU A 83 7.93 -11.05 -6.79
C LEU A 83 7.29 -10.12 -7.83
N LYS A 84 7.82 -8.91 -8.02
CA LYS A 84 7.18 -7.84 -8.80
C LYS A 84 6.85 -8.25 -10.23
N GLU A 85 7.75 -8.93 -10.93
CA GLU A 85 7.55 -9.26 -12.35
C GLU A 85 6.49 -10.35 -12.55
N GLN A 86 6.28 -11.21 -11.55
CA GLN A 86 5.34 -12.32 -11.61
C GLN A 86 3.95 -11.91 -11.12
N HIS A 87 3.88 -11.14 -10.03
CA HIS A 87 2.64 -10.90 -9.30
C HIS A 87 2.10 -9.49 -9.43
N PHE A 88 2.87 -8.55 -9.96
CA PHE A 88 2.50 -7.15 -9.96
C PHE A 88 2.54 -6.52 -11.36
N THR A 89 1.61 -5.60 -11.58
CA THR A 89 1.58 -4.74 -12.76
C THR A 89 1.83 -3.31 -12.31
N LYS A 90 2.75 -2.63 -12.99
CA LYS A 90 3.00 -1.20 -12.75
C LYS A 90 1.85 -0.39 -13.37
N VAL A 91 1.14 0.37 -12.54
CA VAL A 91 -0.03 1.15 -12.96
C VAL A 91 0.23 2.66 -12.98
N ILE A 92 1.25 3.14 -12.25
CA ILE A 92 1.71 4.54 -12.27
C ILE A 92 3.24 4.54 -12.33
N ASP A 93 3.80 5.39 -13.20
CA ASP A 93 5.23 5.69 -13.27
C ASP A 93 5.40 7.16 -13.64
N ASP A 94 5.65 8.01 -12.66
CA ASP A 94 5.84 9.44 -12.87
C ASP A 94 6.99 10.00 -12.03
N LYS A 95 7.20 11.31 -12.15
CA LYS A 95 8.25 12.04 -11.42
C LYS A 95 8.09 11.98 -9.88
N ASN A 96 6.88 11.73 -9.38
CA ASN A 96 6.54 11.72 -7.96
C ASN A 96 6.66 10.31 -7.38
N GLY A 97 6.56 9.27 -8.20
CA GLY A 97 6.63 7.91 -7.72
C GLY A 97 6.14 6.86 -8.70
N ARG A 98 6.03 5.64 -8.18
CA ARG A 98 5.53 4.49 -8.91
C ARG A 98 4.53 3.74 -8.06
N VAL A 99 3.53 3.14 -8.70
CA VAL A 99 2.54 2.30 -8.04
C VAL A 99 2.43 0.98 -8.78
N TRP A 100 2.42 -0.10 -8.00
CA TRP A 100 2.21 -1.46 -8.47
C TRP A 100 0.98 -2.04 -7.82
N GLU A 101 0.11 -2.63 -8.62
CA GLU A 101 -1.06 -3.38 -8.17
C GLU A 101 -0.85 -4.86 -8.48
N ILE A 102 -1.54 -5.74 -7.75
CA ILE A 102 -1.53 -7.17 -8.02
C ILE A 102 -2.11 -7.42 -9.43
N THR A 103 -1.41 -8.21 -10.24
CA THR A 103 -1.84 -8.54 -11.61
C THR A 103 -3.23 -9.18 -11.60
N GLY A 104 -4.15 -8.63 -12.39
CA GLY A 104 -5.55 -9.07 -12.44
C GLY A 104 -6.45 -8.56 -11.29
N HIS A 105 -5.88 -7.91 -10.27
CA HIS A 105 -6.60 -7.43 -9.10
C HIS A 105 -6.29 -5.96 -8.83
N SER A 106 -7.01 -5.07 -9.51
CA SER A 106 -6.83 -3.63 -9.31
C SER A 106 -7.34 -3.18 -7.94
N PHE A 107 -6.45 -2.56 -7.17
CA PHE A 107 -6.76 -2.00 -5.86
C PHE A 107 -7.83 -0.90 -5.94
N LYS A 108 -7.79 -0.08 -7.00
CA LYS A 108 -8.79 0.95 -7.27
C LYS A 108 -10.20 0.38 -7.45
N GLU A 109 -10.35 -0.70 -8.20
CA GLU A 109 -11.65 -1.34 -8.41
C GLU A 109 -12.13 -2.04 -7.15
N TYR A 110 -11.23 -2.71 -6.43
CA TYR A 110 -11.54 -3.34 -5.15
C TYR A 110 -12.08 -2.32 -4.13
N ARG A 111 -11.45 -1.15 -4.02
CA ARG A 111 -11.92 -0.05 -3.17
C ARG A 111 -13.27 0.53 -3.58
N LYS A 112 -13.61 0.55 -4.88
CA LYS A 112 -14.94 0.99 -5.33
C LYS A 112 -16.02 -0.02 -4.91
N LEU A 113 -15.73 -1.31 -5.04
CA LEU A 113 -16.64 -2.38 -4.63
C LEU A 113 -16.91 -2.35 -3.12
N SER A 114 -15.88 -2.11 -2.30
CA SER A 114 -16.08 -1.97 -0.84
C SER A 114 -17.01 -0.80 -0.49
N LYS A 115 -16.82 0.38 -1.11
CA LYS A 115 -17.74 1.52 -0.92
C LYS A 115 -19.19 1.18 -1.28
N ARG A 116 -19.43 0.42 -2.36
CA ARG A 116 -20.77 -0.01 -2.76
C ARG A 116 -21.38 -1.00 -1.77
N LYS A 117 -20.59 -1.91 -1.18
CA LYS A 117 -21.06 -2.82 -0.12
C LYS A 117 -21.48 -2.05 1.14
N VAL A 118 -20.67 -1.07 1.57
CA VAL A 118 -20.99 -0.21 2.73
C VAL A 118 -22.31 0.56 2.52
N LEU A 119 -22.59 1.03 1.30
CA LEU A 119 -23.85 1.69 0.98
C LEU A 119 -25.06 0.75 0.97
N ARG A 120 -24.86 -0.55 0.69
CA ARG A 120 -25.95 -1.55 0.66
C ARG A 120 -26.29 -2.12 2.04
N SER A 121 -25.40 -2.02 3.01
CA SER A 121 -25.64 -2.48 4.39
C SER A 121 -26.33 -1.45 5.28
N VAL A 122 -26.75 -0.31 4.73
CA VAL A 122 -27.61 0.67 5.42
C VAL A 122 -29.03 0.41 4.97
N SER A 123 -29.71 -0.54 5.60
CA SER A 123 -31.13 -0.84 5.43
C SER A 123 -31.70 -1.31 6.77
#